data_AF-A0A1F4UAV7-F1
#
_entry.id   AF-A0A1F4UAV7-F1
#
_cell.length_a   1.000
_cell.length_b   1.000
_cell.length_c   1.000
_cell.angle_alpha   90.00
_cell.angle_beta   90.00
_cell.angle_gamma   90.00
#
_symmetry.space_group_name_H-M   'P 1'
#
loop_
_entity.id
_entity.type
_entity.pdbx_description
1 polymer ?
#
loop_
_entity_poly.entity_id
_entity_poly.type
_entity_poly.pdbx_seq_one_letter_code
_entity_poly.pdbx_strand_id
1 'polypeptide(L)'
;MAKLERTDKPVSVLLEELGEGALGLPEIQRSYVWNRQQARDLVDSLYREYPSGLIFLWQPNELSELRDTSLNENSKKASERVILDGQKRLTSLTKVFSGERDVDFNVDEELFQIYNRKLKANPLWVSVKDVINEGVAEFWLE
;
A
#
# COMPACT_ATOMS: atom_id res chain seq x y z
N MET A 1 3.57 31.05 0.59
CA MET A 1 3.67 30.10 1.73
C MET A 1 3.01 28.81 1.32
N ALA A 2 3.61 27.65 1.62
CA ALA A 2 2.95 26.37 1.38
C ALA A 2 1.67 26.27 2.24
N LYS A 3 0.54 25.96 1.63
CA LYS A 3 -0.74 25.80 2.31
C LYS A 3 -0.89 24.33 2.70
N LEU A 4 -1.17 24.06 3.97
CA LEU A 4 -1.52 22.72 4.41
C LEU A 4 -3.01 22.49 4.14
N GLU A 5 -3.30 21.46 3.35
CA GLU A 5 -4.67 21.02 3.07
C GLU A 5 -4.85 19.60 3.60
N ARG A 6 -5.98 19.34 4.27
CA ARG A 6 -6.37 18.00 4.71
C ARG A 6 -7.41 17.46 3.75
N THR A 7 -7.17 16.26 3.25
CA THR A 7 -8.11 15.54 2.38
C THR A 7 -8.31 14.14 2.93
N ASP A 8 -9.51 13.61 2.74
CA ASP A 8 -9.79 12.20 2.97
C ASP A 8 -9.82 11.52 1.59
N LYS A 9 -8.96 10.53 1.40
CA LYS A 9 -8.80 9.84 0.12
C LYS A 9 -8.75 8.33 0.33
N PRO A 10 -9.44 7.53 -0.49
CA PRO A 10 -9.31 6.07 -0.40
C PRO A 10 -7.86 5.65 -0.64
N VAL A 11 -7.40 4.67 0.14
CA VAL A 11 -6.05 4.11 0.02
C VAL A 11 -5.82 3.54 -1.38
N SER A 12 -6.83 2.90 -1.98
CA SER A 12 -6.77 2.37 -3.35
C SER A 12 -6.30 3.42 -4.37
N VAL A 13 -6.80 4.65 -4.29
CA VAL A 13 -6.41 5.72 -5.21
C VAL A 13 -4.97 6.16 -4.99
N LEU A 14 -4.47 6.16 -3.74
CA LEU A 14 -3.06 6.45 -3.47
C LEU A 14 -2.13 5.36 -4.03
N LEU A 15 -2.56 4.10 -3.96
CA LEU A 15 -1.78 2.98 -4.50
C LEU A 15 -1.78 2.98 -6.04
N GLU A 16 -2.91 3.32 -6.67
CA GLU A 16 -3.02 3.50 -8.11
C GLU A 16 -2.09 4.63 -8.59
N GLU A 17 -2.17 5.81 -7.98
CA GLU A 17 -1.31 6.95 -8.34
C GLU A 17 0.18 6.64 -8.14
N LEU A 18 0.53 5.85 -7.13
CA LEU A 18 1.90 5.35 -6.94
C LEU A 18 2.32 4.40 -8.06
N GLY A 19 1.43 3.49 -8.47
CA GLY A 19 1.67 2.55 -9.57
C GLY A 19 1.79 3.23 -10.94
N GLU A 20 1.01 4.28 -11.19
CA GLU A 20 1.05 5.07 -12.43
C GLU A 20 2.20 6.09 -12.47
N GLY A 21 2.87 6.32 -11.34
CA GLY A 21 3.94 7.31 -11.19
C GLY A 21 3.44 8.75 -11.01
N ALA A 22 2.13 8.97 -10.91
CA ALA A 22 1.54 10.26 -10.53
C ALA A 22 1.94 10.68 -9.10
N LEU A 23 2.20 9.70 -8.23
CA LEU A 23 2.72 9.88 -6.90
C LEU A 23 4.20 9.47 -6.84
N GLY A 24 5.08 10.48 -6.74
CA GLY A 24 6.52 10.34 -6.77
C GLY A 24 7.13 9.97 -5.42
N LEU A 25 8.24 9.25 -5.50
CA LEU A 25 9.11 8.92 -4.37
C LEU A 25 10.32 9.87 -4.38
N PRO A 26 10.56 10.68 -3.34
CA PRO A 26 11.73 11.57 -3.29
C PRO A 26 13.07 10.84 -3.44
N GLU A 27 14.07 11.56 -3.96
CA GLU A 27 15.44 11.06 -4.13
C GLU A 27 16.11 10.70 -2.79
N ILE A 28 15.90 11.52 -1.75
CA ILE A 28 16.39 11.29 -0.40
C ILE A 28 15.41 10.38 0.35
N GLN A 29 15.37 9.11 -0.05
CA GLN A 29 14.58 8.09 0.63
C GLN A 29 15.45 7.05 1.30
N ARG A 30 15.03 6.65 2.51
CA ARG A 30 15.59 5.47 3.15
C ARG A 30 15.06 4.24 2.43
N SER A 31 15.94 3.25 2.22
CA SER A 31 15.55 1.96 1.69
C SER A 31 14.37 1.38 2.47
N TYR A 32 13.48 0.68 1.75
CA TYR A 32 12.38 -0.04 2.37
C TYR A 32 12.93 -1.20 3.23
N VAL A 33 12.70 -1.13 4.54
CA VAL A 33 13.22 -2.09 5.53
C VAL A 33 12.13 -2.83 6.32
N TRP A 34 10.86 -2.70 5.93
CA TRP A 34 9.77 -3.39 6.64
C TRP A 34 9.74 -4.87 6.27
N ASN A 35 9.75 -5.72 7.30
CA ASN A 35 9.67 -7.17 7.15
C ASN A 35 8.22 -7.63 6.89
N ARG A 36 8.04 -8.94 6.69
CA ARG A 36 6.71 -9.53 6.42
C ARG A 36 5.73 -9.33 7.57
N GLN A 37 6.20 -9.40 8.81
CA GLN A 37 5.37 -9.23 10.01
C GLN A 37 4.82 -7.81 10.10
N GLN A 38 5.66 -6.80 9.87
CA GLN A 38 5.25 -5.39 9.90
C GLN A 38 4.24 -5.06 8.80
N ALA A 39 4.38 -5.67 7.62
CA ALA A 39 3.39 -5.52 6.55
C ALA A 39 2.04 -6.16 6.94
N ARG A 40 2.07 -7.36 7.54
CA ARG A 40 0.88 -8.03 8.09
C ARG A 40 0.20 -7.19 9.18
N ASP A 41 0.98 -6.68 10.13
CA ASP A 41 0.47 -5.89 11.27
C ASP A 41 -0.17 -4.58 10.79
N LEU A 42 0.32 -3.98 9.70
CA LEU A 42 -0.32 -2.82 9.06
C LEU A 42 -1.70 -3.18 8.52
N VAL A 43 -1.84 -4.31 7.82
CA VAL A 43 -3.14 -4.76 7.30
C VAL A 43 -4.12 -5.04 8.44
N ASP A 44 -3.66 -5.72 9.50
CA ASP A 44 -4.46 -5.98 10.70
C ASP A 44 -4.91 -4.68 11.38
N SER A 45 -4.01 -3.68 11.49
CA SER A 45 -4.34 -2.38 12.06
C SER A 45 -5.40 -1.64 11.24
N LEU A 46 -5.31 -1.70 9.91
CA LEU A 46 -6.30 -1.09 9.02
C LEU A 46 -7.65 -1.79 9.10
N TYR A 47 -7.66 -3.13 9.16
CA TYR A 47 -8.88 -3.93 9.33
C TYR A 47 -9.59 -3.60 10.65
N ARG A 48 -8.84 -3.38 11.73
CA ARG A 48 -9.37 -3.03 13.06
C ARG A 48 -9.67 -1.54 13.25
N GLU A 49 -9.56 -0.74 12.19
CA GLU A 49 -9.73 0.72 12.23
C GLU A 49 -8.80 1.43 13.23
N TYR A 50 -7.63 0.85 13.51
CA TYR A 50 -6.66 1.46 14.41
C TYR A 50 -5.96 2.65 13.74
N PRO A 51 -5.66 3.73 14.50
CA PRO A 51 -4.93 4.88 13.99
C PRO A 51 -3.60 4.49 13.34
N SER A 52 -3.55 4.58 12.00
CA SER A 52 -2.41 4.13 11.21
C SER A 52 -1.57 5.29 10.65
N GLY A 53 -1.75 6.48 11.22
CA GLY A 53 -1.07 7.73 10.84
C GLY A 53 -1.63 8.39 9.56
N LEU A 54 -1.15 9.59 9.24
CA LEU A 54 -1.49 10.33 8.03
C LEU A 54 -0.48 10.05 6.91
N ILE A 55 -0.87 10.23 5.66
CA ILE A 55 0.06 10.28 4.52
C ILE A 55 0.33 11.76 4.21
N PHE A 56 1.59 12.18 4.25
CA PHE A 56 1.96 13.55 3.91
C PHE A 56 2.42 13.61 2.47
N LEU A 57 1.75 14.44 1.70
CA LEU A 57 2.06 14.68 0.29
C LEU A 57 2.47 16.13 0.10
N TRP A 58 3.45 16.35 -0.76
CA TRP A 58 3.77 17.66 -1.29
C TRP A 58 3.31 17.76 -2.73
N GLN A 59 2.54 18.81 -3.01
CA GLN A 59 2.17 19.21 -4.35
C GLN A 59 2.92 20.51 -4.66
N PRO A 60 3.81 20.52 -5.66
CA PRO A 60 4.49 21.74 -6.09
C PRO A 60 3.49 22.70 -6.76
N ASN A 61 3.89 23.96 -6.89
CA ASN A 61 3.11 24.91 -7.70
C ASN A 61 3.40 24.73 -9.20
N GLU A 62 4.62 24.31 -9.55
CA GLU A 62 5.04 24.01 -10.91
C GLU A 62 5.64 22.60 -11.02
N LEU A 63 5.26 21.84 -12.05
CA LEU A 63 5.74 20.45 -12.26
C LEU A 63 7.26 20.35 -12.51
N SER A 64 7.89 21.43 -12.94
CA SER A 64 9.35 21.55 -13.09
C SER A 64 10.09 21.26 -11.78
N GLU A 65 9.49 21.57 -10.63
CA GLU A 65 10.04 21.34 -9.29
C GLU A 65 10.18 19.85 -8.95
N LEU A 66 9.49 18.96 -9.68
CA LEU A 66 9.49 17.52 -9.42
C LEU A 66 10.46 16.72 -10.28
N ARG A 67 10.91 17.29 -11.40
CA ARG A 67 11.82 16.61 -12.34
C ARG A 67 13.13 16.14 -11.69
N ASP A 68 13.58 16.85 -10.67
CA ASP A 68 14.79 16.52 -9.90
C ASP A 68 14.53 15.51 -8.76
N THR A 69 13.26 15.18 -8.46
CA THR A 69 12.89 14.39 -7.27
C THR A 69 12.40 12.98 -7.57
N SER A 70 11.96 12.70 -8.80
CA SER A 70 11.33 11.43 -9.18
C SER A 70 12.37 10.43 -9.71
N LEU A 71 12.77 9.46 -8.88
CA LEU A 71 13.69 8.37 -9.24
C LEU A 71 13.05 7.23 -10.07
N ASN A 72 11.82 7.41 -10.55
CA ASN A 72 11.17 6.40 -11.38
C ASN A 72 11.55 6.59 -12.86
N GLU A 73 12.73 6.10 -13.24
CA GLU A 73 13.21 6.02 -14.64
C GLU A 73 12.20 5.33 -15.58
N ASN A 74 11.23 4.58 -15.02
CA ASN A 74 10.19 3.84 -15.76
C ASN A 74 8.80 4.52 -15.80
N SER A 75 8.58 5.67 -15.14
CA SER A 75 7.27 6.33 -15.18
C SER A 75 7.16 7.23 -16.42
N LYS A 76 6.24 6.88 -17.32
CA LYS A 76 5.91 7.68 -18.53
C LYS A 76 5.30 9.05 -18.22
N LYS A 77 4.93 9.31 -16.96
CA LYS A 77 4.25 10.52 -16.50
C LYS A 77 5.13 11.23 -15.47
N ALA A 78 5.28 12.55 -15.59
CA ALA A 78 5.89 13.34 -14.55
C ALA A 78 5.01 13.23 -13.29
N SER A 79 5.59 12.92 -12.14
CA SER A 79 4.84 12.89 -10.88
C SER A 79 4.18 14.24 -10.65
N GLU A 80 2.95 14.23 -10.13
CA GLU A 80 2.16 15.42 -9.83
C GLU A 80 2.29 15.81 -8.35
N ARG A 81 2.60 14.82 -7.50
CA ARG A 81 2.80 14.96 -6.06
C ARG A 81 3.93 14.05 -5.58
N VAL A 82 4.48 14.34 -4.41
CA VAL A 82 5.60 13.63 -3.80
C VAL A 82 5.23 13.15 -2.40
N ILE A 83 5.56 11.89 -2.08
CA ILE A 83 5.34 11.35 -0.73
C ILE A 83 6.43 11.88 0.20
N LEU A 84 6.05 12.68 1.19
CA LEU A 84 6.94 13.15 2.26
C LEU A 84 6.97 12.18 3.46
N ASP A 85 5.82 11.59 3.80
CA ASP A 85 5.71 10.58 4.85
C ASP A 85 4.68 9.51 4.51
N GLY A 86 4.83 8.32 5.10
CA GLY A 86 3.93 7.20 4.87
C GLY A 86 4.30 6.31 3.69
N GLN A 87 5.45 6.59 3.06
CA GLN A 87 6.02 5.76 2.00
C GLN A 87 6.04 4.28 2.36
N LYS A 88 6.62 3.91 3.51
CA LYS A 88 6.74 2.49 3.90
C LYS A 88 5.38 1.82 4.02
N ARG A 89 4.35 2.54 4.49
CA ARG A 89 2.98 2.04 4.59
C ARG A 89 2.40 1.78 3.20
N LEU A 90 2.48 2.75 2.29
CA LEU A 90 2.02 2.58 0.91
C LEU A 90 2.77 1.45 0.20
N THR A 91 4.11 1.40 0.32
CA THR A 91 4.92 0.32 -0.26
C THR A 91 4.57 -1.05 0.33
N SER A 92 4.33 -1.15 1.64
CA SER A 92 3.90 -2.41 2.26
C SER A 92 2.56 -2.87 1.71
N LEU A 93 1.59 -1.97 1.57
CA LEU A 93 0.27 -2.28 1.02
C LEU A 93 0.35 -2.70 -0.45
N THR A 94 1.11 -1.98 -1.29
CA THR A 94 1.38 -2.39 -2.67
C THR A 94 1.94 -3.81 -2.72
N LYS A 95 2.92 -4.13 -1.86
CA LYS A 95 3.54 -5.45 -1.83
C LYS A 95 2.59 -6.56 -1.34
N VAL A 96 1.67 -6.26 -0.43
CA VAL A 96 0.66 -7.24 0.00
C VAL A 96 -0.34 -7.48 -1.13
N PHE A 97 -0.88 -6.41 -1.73
CA PHE A 97 -1.91 -6.51 -2.77
C PHE A 97 -1.37 -7.03 -4.12
N SER A 98 -0.06 -6.94 -4.37
CA SER A 98 0.60 -7.58 -5.51
C SER A 98 0.96 -9.05 -5.27
N GLY A 99 0.93 -9.53 -4.02
CA GLY A 99 1.41 -10.87 -3.65
C GLY A 99 2.92 -10.99 -3.45
N GLU A 100 3.69 -9.89 -3.45
CA GLU A 100 5.11 -9.93 -3.04
C GLU A 100 5.29 -10.21 -1.53
N ARG A 101 4.23 -9.98 -0.76
CA ARG A 101 4.12 -10.22 0.67
C ARG A 101 2.82 -10.97 0.94
N ASP A 102 2.92 -12.30 0.96
CA ASP A 102 1.79 -13.16 1.23
C ASP A 102 1.26 -12.96 2.66
N VAL A 103 0.00 -12.52 2.75
CA VAL A 103 -0.75 -12.36 3.99
C VAL A 103 -2.09 -13.06 3.81
N ASP A 104 -2.41 -13.93 4.74
CA ASP A 104 -3.69 -14.65 4.77
C ASP A 104 -4.54 -14.13 5.94
N PHE A 105 -5.85 -14.18 5.77
CA PHE A 105 -6.85 -13.82 6.75
C PHE A 105 -7.69 -15.05 7.12
N ASN A 106 -7.84 -15.31 8.42
CA ASN A 106 -8.77 -16.31 8.91
C ASN A 106 -10.15 -15.68 9.08
N VAL A 107 -11.15 -16.18 8.36
CA VAL A 107 -12.50 -15.61 8.35
C VAL A 107 -13.30 -15.85 9.62
N ASP A 108 -12.97 -16.87 10.41
CA ASP A 108 -13.66 -17.22 11.66
C ASP A 108 -13.01 -16.53 12.87
N GLU A 109 -11.69 -16.59 12.95
CA GLU A 109 -10.93 -16.01 14.06
C GLU A 109 -10.59 -14.52 13.87
N GLU A 110 -10.84 -13.97 12.68
CA GLU A 110 -10.46 -12.61 12.28
C GLU A 110 -8.96 -12.30 12.52
N LEU A 111 -8.10 -13.25 12.13
CA LEU A 111 -6.65 -13.16 12.32
C LEU A 111 -5.90 -13.08 11.00
N PHE A 112 -4.92 -12.17 10.94
CA PHE A 112 -3.96 -12.13 9.85
C PHE A 112 -2.71 -12.94 10.19
N GLN A 113 -2.21 -13.72 9.22
CA GLN A 113 -0.91 -14.41 9.33
C GLN A 113 -0.10 -14.27 8.05
N ILE A 114 1.22 -14.42 8.18
CA ILE A 114 2.08 -14.61 7.01
C ILE A 114 1.79 -15.99 6.46
N TYR A 115 1.55 -16.08 5.15
CA TYR A 115 1.27 -17.36 4.49
C TYR A 115 2.29 -18.43 4.86
N ASN A 116 1.77 -19.64 5.08
CA ASN A 116 2.56 -20.85 5.08
C ASN A 116 1.77 -21.99 4.43
N ARG A 117 2.47 -23.01 3.91
CA ARG A 117 1.85 -24.12 3.18
C ARG A 117 0.81 -24.91 3.98
N LYS A 118 0.86 -24.89 5.32
CA LYS A 118 -0.11 -25.58 6.18
C LYS A 118 -1.44 -24.82 6.25
N LEU A 119 -1.42 -23.49 6.14
CA LEU A 119 -2.64 -22.67 6.14
C LEU A 119 -3.53 -22.99 4.94
N LYS A 120 -2.94 -23.25 3.76
CA LYS A 120 -3.67 -23.58 2.53
C LYS A 120 -4.58 -24.81 2.64
N ALA A 121 -4.30 -25.73 3.57
CA ALA A 121 -5.14 -26.91 3.78
C ALA A 121 -6.44 -26.59 4.54
N ASN A 122 -6.50 -25.45 5.23
CA ASN A 122 -7.67 -25.01 5.97
C ASN A 122 -8.41 -23.94 5.13
N PRO A 123 -9.65 -24.21 4.69
CA PRO A 123 -10.39 -23.31 3.82
C PRO A 123 -10.70 -21.96 4.50
N LEU A 124 -10.70 -21.89 5.84
CA LEU A 124 -10.94 -20.65 6.58
C LEU A 124 -9.83 -19.61 6.40
N TRP A 125 -8.65 -20.01 5.90
CA TRP A 125 -7.57 -19.09 5.57
C TRP A 125 -7.67 -18.67 4.11
N VAL A 126 -7.94 -17.39 3.89
CA VAL A 126 -8.08 -16.79 2.56
C VAL A 126 -6.95 -15.80 2.31
N SER A 127 -6.44 -15.78 1.08
CA SER A 127 -5.38 -14.85 0.67
C SER A 127 -5.93 -13.42 0.61
N VAL A 128 -5.29 -12.48 1.30
CA VAL A 128 -5.71 -11.07 1.28
C VAL A 128 -5.60 -10.49 -0.13
N LYS A 129 -4.58 -10.88 -0.89
CA LYS A 129 -4.41 -10.47 -2.29
C LYS A 129 -5.63 -10.87 -3.12
N ASP A 130 -6.05 -12.14 -3.00
CA ASP A 130 -7.09 -12.69 -3.85
C ASP A 130 -8.44 -12.06 -3.48
N VAL A 131 -8.72 -11.90 -2.18
CA VAL A 131 -9.92 -11.18 -1.70
C VAL A 131 -9.98 -9.73 -2.22
N ILE A 132 -8.86 -9.01 -2.24
CA ILE A 132 -8.83 -7.61 -2.70
C ILE A 132 -9.00 -7.49 -4.22
N ASN A 133 -8.45 -8.43 -4.98
CA ASN A 133 -8.42 -8.36 -6.45
C ASN A 133 -9.65 -9.01 -7.12
N GLU A 134 -10.13 -10.12 -6.57
CA GLU A 134 -11.18 -10.97 -7.16
C GLU A 134 -12.50 -10.87 -6.39
N GLY A 135 -12.44 -10.36 -5.15
CA GLY A 135 -13.61 -10.25 -4.28
C GLY A 135 -13.96 -11.57 -3.57
N VAL A 136 -14.74 -11.47 -2.49
CA VAL A 136 -15.07 -12.62 -1.62
C VAL A 136 -15.97 -13.66 -2.31
N ALA A 137 -16.75 -13.25 -3.33
CA ALA A 137 -17.77 -14.09 -3.94
C ALA A 137 -17.19 -15.21 -4.83
N GLU A 138 -16.07 -14.97 -5.51
CA GLU A 138 -15.47 -15.98 -6.40
C GLU A 138 -14.61 -16.99 -5.64
N PHE A 139 -14.02 -16.61 -4.51
CA PHE A 139 -13.11 -17.45 -3.73
C PHE A 139 -13.75 -18.73 -3.14
N TRP A 140 -15.05 -18.73 -2.86
CA TRP A 140 -15.76 -19.85 -2.21
C TRP A 140 -16.63 -20.68 -3.16
N LEU A 141 -16.66 -20.33 -4.45
CA LEU A 141 -17.45 -21.03 -5.46
C LEU A 141 -16.64 -22.06 -6.27
N GLU A 142 -15.34 -22.21 -6.00
CA GLU A 142 -14.45 -23.27 -6.52
C GLU A 142 -14.07 -24.29 -5.44
#